data_AF-D6CZN6-F1
#
_entry.id   AF-D6CZN6-F1
#
_cell.length_a   1.000
_cell.length_b   1.000
_cell.length_c   1.000
_cell.angle_alpha   90.00
_cell.angle_beta   90.00
_cell.angle_gamma   90.00
#
_symmetry.space_group_name_H-M   'P 1'
#
loop_
_entity.id
_entity.type
_entity.pdbx_description
1 polymer ?
#
loop_
_entity_poly.entity_id
_entity_poly.type
_entity_poly.pdbx_seq_one_letter_code
_entity_poly.pdbx_strand_id
1 'polypeptide(L)'
;MKTIYKSLMTIAFAGLCLASCDKELKEETAMEVGVVTDNNVSFNGNTVTVKKGSPVTFSFNGDPDFITFFSGEIGHEYKHRNRTEMKVEDIEKCELSFRIWYRYGNASTIKGSTHVLVSDQFNGINGSNVDQDKQTVENCEWTEVFAQEELPTKPNSTSETAESSKTFTFELSSYLAKEITIAVHYNPIDNSNTMPQLNIMDMNIDLMFTNGKGNTVNAKDFGFSPLNLVYDLTKLNDSHKKVLKKALGNEKMPDEDLNSEENIKKYPYLLVDGQIPDFWSTTTPTRIQIAGGSKGTTKADTWLISAPVLLGTCYPDAGQSIKNISQTLEIYSHTYEEAGTYTATFVANNANYVHQGGQVVRELTINVVE
;
A
#
# COMPACT_ATOMS: atom_id res chain seq x y z
N MET A 1 27.28 -62.33 -77.50
CA MET A 1 26.40 -62.03 -78.65
C MET A 1 25.81 -60.63 -78.43
N LYS A 2 25.94 -59.75 -79.43
CA LYS A 2 25.33 -58.42 -79.62
C LYS A 2 25.76 -57.22 -78.72
N THR A 3 26.44 -56.31 -79.42
CA THR A 3 26.63 -54.85 -79.25
C THR A 3 25.32 -54.10 -78.94
N ILE A 4 25.40 -52.93 -78.27
CA ILE A 4 24.75 -51.65 -78.67
C ILE A 4 25.27 -50.46 -77.82
N TYR A 5 25.50 -49.34 -78.52
CA TYR A 5 25.90 -47.98 -78.11
C TYR A 5 24.82 -47.18 -77.34
N LYS A 6 25.23 -46.18 -76.54
CA LYS A 6 24.72 -44.77 -76.46
C LYS A 6 25.30 -44.07 -75.21
N SER A 7 26.16 -43.06 -75.33
CA SER A 7 25.92 -41.62 -75.65
C SER A 7 25.55 -40.76 -74.42
N LEU A 8 26.46 -39.82 -74.12
CA LEU A 8 26.34 -38.50 -73.45
C LEU A 8 25.32 -38.29 -72.31
N MET A 9 25.79 -37.80 -71.15
CA MET A 9 25.43 -36.45 -70.67
C MET A 9 26.40 -35.97 -69.56
N THR A 10 27.08 -34.86 -69.85
CA THR A 10 27.93 -34.08 -68.95
C THR A 10 27.08 -33.34 -67.93
N ILE A 11 27.39 -33.43 -66.63
CA ILE A 11 26.98 -32.44 -65.63
C ILE A 11 28.22 -32.08 -64.80
N ALA A 12 28.83 -30.95 -65.14
CA ALA A 12 29.83 -30.30 -64.31
C ALA A 12 29.08 -29.55 -63.19
N PHE A 13 29.13 -30.08 -61.97
CA PHE A 13 28.64 -29.40 -60.78
C PHE A 13 29.68 -28.34 -60.39
N ALA A 14 29.47 -27.10 -60.83
CA ALA A 14 30.19 -25.95 -60.31
C ALA A 14 29.71 -25.71 -58.87
N GLY A 15 30.53 -26.10 -57.89
CA GLY A 15 30.31 -25.78 -56.49
C GLY A 15 30.44 -24.27 -56.28
N LEU A 16 29.31 -23.57 -56.30
CA LEU A 16 29.18 -22.25 -55.70
C LEU A 16 29.20 -22.43 -54.18
N CYS A 17 30.36 -22.15 -53.56
CA CYS A 17 30.41 -21.89 -52.14
C CYS A 17 29.61 -20.62 -51.85
N LEU A 18 28.37 -20.77 -51.41
CA LEU A 18 27.64 -19.71 -50.72
C LEU A 18 28.30 -19.54 -49.35
N ALA A 19 29.23 -18.58 -49.24
CA ALA A 19 29.56 -18.02 -47.95
C ALA A 19 28.33 -17.24 -47.46
N SER A 20 27.46 -17.91 -46.70
CA SER A 20 26.50 -17.20 -45.85
C SER A 20 27.31 -16.44 -44.83
N CYS A 21 27.36 -15.11 -44.96
CA CYS A 21 27.82 -14.25 -43.88
C CYS A 21 26.87 -14.44 -42.70
N ASP A 22 27.22 -15.30 -41.74
CA ASP A 22 26.66 -15.24 -40.39
C ASP A 22 27.19 -13.95 -39.74
N LYS A 23 26.63 -12.81 -40.13
CA LYS A 23 26.74 -11.56 -39.38
C LYS A 23 25.63 -11.55 -38.34
N GLU A 24 25.73 -12.43 -37.35
CA GLU A 24 25.17 -12.08 -36.05
C GLU A 24 25.95 -10.84 -35.57
N LEU A 25 25.29 -9.68 -35.50
CA LEU A 25 25.86 -8.51 -34.84
C LEU A 25 25.98 -8.84 -33.35
N LYS A 26 27.16 -9.33 -32.97
CA LYS A 26 27.62 -9.48 -31.59
C LYS A 26 28.37 -8.22 -31.21
N GLU A 27 27.66 -7.11 -31.15
CA GLU A 27 28.25 -5.88 -30.66
C GLU A 27 28.03 -5.81 -29.15
N GLU A 28 29.10 -6.08 -28.41
CA GLU A 28 29.14 -5.86 -26.97
C GLU A 28 28.84 -4.38 -26.69
N THR A 29 27.97 -4.13 -25.73
CA THR A 29 27.61 -2.77 -25.34
C THR A 29 28.86 -2.09 -24.79
N ALA A 30 29.20 -0.92 -25.32
CA ALA A 30 30.24 -0.06 -24.78
C ALA A 30 29.72 1.36 -24.67
N MET A 31 29.96 1.99 -23.52
CA MET A 31 29.60 3.38 -23.28
C MET A 31 30.60 4.01 -22.31
N GLU A 32 31.13 5.15 -22.70
CA GLU A 32 31.88 6.06 -21.83
C GLU A 32 31.08 7.35 -21.64
N VAL A 33 31.15 7.90 -20.43
CA VAL A 33 30.44 9.13 -20.06
C VAL A 33 31.48 10.21 -19.74
N GLY A 34 31.47 11.27 -20.53
CA GLY A 34 32.19 12.51 -20.27
C GLY A 34 31.30 13.58 -19.67
N VAL A 35 31.92 14.69 -19.25
CA VAL A 35 31.23 15.84 -18.69
C VAL A 35 31.78 17.10 -19.33
N VAL A 36 30.89 17.97 -19.82
CA VAL A 36 31.25 19.28 -20.35
C VAL A 36 31.49 20.22 -19.18
N THR A 37 32.72 20.74 -19.06
CA THR A 37 33.12 21.64 -17.98
C THR A 37 32.96 23.11 -18.38
N ASP A 38 32.60 23.96 -17.42
CA ASP A 38 32.51 25.41 -17.58
C ASP A 38 32.83 26.13 -16.25
N ASN A 39 32.42 27.41 -16.11
CA ASN A 39 32.66 28.19 -14.89
C ASN A 39 31.86 27.71 -13.66
N ASN A 40 30.83 26.91 -13.86
CA ASN A 40 29.94 26.36 -12.84
C ASN A 40 30.06 24.84 -12.69
N VAL A 41 30.65 24.13 -13.66
CA VAL A 41 30.82 22.67 -13.68
C VAL A 41 32.30 22.30 -13.82
N SER A 42 32.82 21.52 -12.87
CA SER A 42 34.15 20.92 -12.94
C SER A 42 34.09 19.40 -12.85
N PHE A 43 35.05 18.70 -13.47
CA PHE A 43 35.09 17.24 -13.54
C PHE A 43 36.52 16.73 -13.33
N ASN A 44 36.70 15.80 -12.41
CA ASN A 44 38.02 15.21 -12.09
C ASN A 44 38.16 13.73 -12.52
N GLY A 45 37.31 13.28 -13.43
CA GLY A 45 37.30 11.92 -13.96
C GLY A 45 36.20 11.02 -13.39
N ASN A 46 35.82 11.20 -12.12
CA ASN A 46 34.68 10.47 -11.53
C ASN A 46 33.71 11.38 -10.77
N THR A 47 34.22 12.48 -10.21
CA THR A 47 33.42 13.45 -9.47
C THR A 47 33.18 14.69 -10.31
N VAL A 48 31.91 15.05 -10.46
CA VAL A 48 31.44 16.34 -10.97
C VAL A 48 31.19 17.25 -9.78
N THR A 49 31.74 18.45 -9.78
CA THR A 49 31.31 19.52 -8.85
C THR A 49 30.58 20.59 -9.63
N VAL A 50 29.33 20.87 -9.26
CA VAL A 50 28.43 21.79 -9.97
C VAL A 50 27.74 22.74 -9.00
N LYS A 51 27.49 23.99 -9.40
CA LYS A 51 26.63 24.89 -8.62
C LYS A 51 25.15 24.52 -8.75
N LYS A 52 24.41 24.58 -7.65
CA LYS A 52 22.96 24.39 -7.58
C LYS A 52 22.24 25.20 -8.67
N GLY A 53 21.29 24.56 -9.34
CA GLY A 53 20.53 25.16 -10.46
C GLY A 53 21.31 25.32 -11.77
N SER A 54 22.59 24.94 -11.83
CA SER A 54 23.36 24.90 -13.10
C SER A 54 23.24 23.52 -13.77
N PRO A 55 23.05 23.46 -15.10
CA PRO A 55 22.93 22.19 -15.81
C PRO A 55 24.28 21.48 -15.92
N VAL A 56 24.32 20.19 -15.57
CA VAL A 56 25.43 19.29 -15.88
C VAL A 56 25.15 18.66 -17.24
N THR A 57 26.03 18.89 -18.21
CA THR A 57 25.92 18.26 -19.54
C THR A 57 26.88 17.08 -19.64
N PHE A 58 26.31 15.89 -19.79
CA PHE A 58 27.02 14.63 -20.00
C PHE A 58 27.19 14.39 -21.49
N SER A 59 28.37 13.93 -21.90
CA SER A 59 28.63 13.48 -23.27
C SER A 59 28.82 11.97 -23.31
N PHE A 60 28.36 11.34 -24.38
CA PHE A 60 28.44 9.89 -24.54
C PHE A 60 29.36 9.52 -25.68
N ASN A 61 30.18 8.49 -25.46
CA ASN A 61 30.97 7.85 -26.51
C ASN A 61 30.72 6.34 -26.50
N GLY A 62 30.69 5.71 -27.67
CA GLY A 62 30.19 4.36 -27.90
C GLY A 62 28.86 4.36 -28.65
N ASP A 63 28.32 3.18 -28.96
CA ASP A 63 27.06 3.03 -29.69
C ASP A 63 26.04 2.15 -28.95
N PRO A 64 25.51 2.62 -27.80
CA PRO A 64 24.48 1.90 -27.07
C PRO A 64 23.09 2.13 -27.68
N ASP A 65 22.28 1.09 -27.90
CA ASP A 65 20.92 1.18 -28.43
C ASP A 65 19.98 1.92 -27.46
N PHE A 66 20.12 1.62 -26.17
CA PHE A 66 19.31 2.19 -25.09
C PHE A 66 20.22 2.81 -24.04
N ILE A 67 19.79 3.94 -23.48
CA ILE A 67 20.42 4.54 -22.30
C ILE A 67 19.30 4.95 -21.34
N THR A 68 19.38 4.45 -20.10
CA THR A 68 18.55 4.87 -18.98
C THR A 68 19.40 5.63 -17.97
N PHE A 69 18.94 6.82 -17.57
CA PHE A 69 19.59 7.69 -16.62
C PHE A 69 18.88 7.67 -15.26
N PHE A 70 19.67 7.53 -14.21
CA PHE A 70 19.26 7.66 -12.81
C PHE A 70 20.04 8.84 -12.25
N SER A 71 19.38 9.92 -11.85
CA SER A 71 20.08 11.11 -11.33
C SER A 71 20.75 10.88 -9.97
N GLY A 72 20.34 9.84 -9.24
CA GLY A 72 20.73 9.63 -7.85
C GLY A 72 19.98 10.55 -6.88
N GLU A 73 19.07 11.39 -7.37
CA GLU A 73 18.08 12.06 -6.56
C GLU A 73 17.07 11.04 -6.04
N ILE A 74 16.38 11.43 -4.98
CA ILE A 74 15.32 10.64 -4.35
C ILE A 74 14.36 10.11 -5.41
N GLY A 75 14.20 8.78 -5.42
CA GLY A 75 13.30 8.10 -6.35
C GLY A 75 13.88 7.75 -7.72
N HIS A 76 15.11 8.19 -7.96
CA HIS A 76 15.90 7.98 -9.17
C HIS A 76 17.28 7.40 -8.81
N GLU A 77 17.35 6.55 -7.77
CA GLU A 77 18.59 5.92 -7.30
C GLU A 77 18.78 4.53 -7.90
N TYR A 78 19.83 4.32 -8.70
CA TYR A 78 20.09 3.04 -9.38
C TYR A 78 20.22 1.85 -8.42
N LYS A 79 20.78 2.06 -7.21
CA LYS A 79 20.87 1.03 -6.15
C LYS A 79 19.50 0.49 -5.71
N HIS A 80 18.40 1.22 -5.93
CA HIS A 80 17.05 0.83 -5.51
C HIS A 80 16.12 0.41 -6.67
N ARG A 81 16.65 0.26 -7.88
CA ARG A 81 15.89 -0.09 -9.11
C ARG A 81 15.18 -1.46 -9.08
N ASN A 82 15.63 -2.37 -8.23
CA ASN A 82 15.05 -3.72 -8.08
C ASN A 82 14.38 -3.91 -6.71
N ARG A 83 14.20 -2.82 -5.94
CA ARG A 83 13.66 -2.90 -4.59
C ARG A 83 12.18 -3.25 -4.64
N THR A 84 11.80 -4.35 -4.02
CA THR A 84 10.40 -4.79 -3.87
C THR A 84 9.87 -4.59 -2.44
N GLU A 85 10.77 -4.41 -1.47
CA GLU A 85 10.47 -4.25 -0.04
C GLU A 85 11.37 -3.18 0.58
N MET A 86 10.83 -2.43 1.52
CA MET A 86 11.59 -1.44 2.29
C MET A 86 12.27 -2.08 3.48
N LYS A 87 13.49 -1.64 3.76
CA LYS A 87 14.15 -2.00 5.01
C LYS A 87 13.64 -1.11 6.14
N VAL A 88 13.69 -1.63 7.36
CA VAL A 88 13.34 -0.88 8.58
C VAL A 88 14.16 0.42 8.71
N GLU A 89 15.42 0.41 8.27
CA GLU A 89 16.31 1.58 8.29
C GLU A 89 15.89 2.72 7.35
N ASP A 90 15.08 2.43 6.33
CA ASP A 90 14.61 3.42 5.36
C ASP A 90 13.26 4.06 5.79
N ILE A 91 12.70 3.66 6.94
CA ILE A 91 11.39 4.11 7.40
C ILE A 91 11.55 5.25 8.38
N GLU A 92 10.90 6.36 8.04
CA GLU A 92 10.78 7.53 8.89
C GLU A 92 9.59 7.40 9.83
N LYS A 93 8.47 6.85 9.33
CA LYS A 93 7.21 6.72 10.06
C LYS A 93 6.42 5.50 9.56
N CYS A 94 5.91 4.68 10.46
CA CYS A 94 4.90 3.68 10.13
C CYS A 94 3.89 3.64 11.28
N GLU A 95 2.77 4.34 11.17
CA GLU A 95 1.87 4.54 12.30
C GLU A 95 0.41 4.30 11.93
N LEU A 96 -0.31 3.61 12.80
CA LEU A 96 -1.77 3.63 12.83
C LEU A 96 -2.21 4.87 13.61
N SER A 97 -2.99 5.74 12.96
CA SER A 97 -3.58 6.93 13.58
C SER A 97 -5.10 6.90 13.46
N PHE A 98 -5.81 7.27 14.51
CA PHE A 98 -7.27 7.41 14.51
C PHE A 98 -7.75 8.28 15.66
N ARG A 99 -8.99 8.74 15.59
CA ARG A 99 -9.60 9.61 16.59
C ARG A 99 -10.87 8.99 17.15
N ILE A 100 -10.92 8.77 18.46
CA ILE A 100 -12.13 8.30 19.15
C ILE A 100 -12.93 9.51 19.63
N TRP A 101 -14.25 9.49 19.40
CA TRP A 101 -15.20 10.47 19.92
C TRP A 101 -16.46 9.79 20.47
N TYR A 102 -16.74 10.01 21.75
CA TYR A 102 -17.97 9.53 22.40
C TYR A 102 -19.05 10.61 22.49
N ARG A 103 -20.32 10.21 22.31
CA ARG A 103 -21.48 11.11 22.35
C ARG A 103 -22.67 10.52 23.09
N TYR A 104 -23.52 11.39 23.66
CA TYR A 104 -24.83 11.07 24.22
C TYR A 104 -24.85 10.02 25.35
N GLY A 105 -23.78 9.91 26.15
CA GLY A 105 -23.70 8.91 27.22
C GLY A 105 -23.04 9.40 28.50
N ASN A 106 -22.71 8.46 29.38
CA ASN A 106 -22.06 8.70 30.66
C ASN A 106 -20.65 8.12 30.71
N ALA A 107 -19.70 8.89 31.25
CA ALA A 107 -18.29 8.52 31.31
C ALA A 107 -18.01 7.21 32.06
N SER A 108 -18.83 6.89 33.08
CA SER A 108 -18.70 5.64 33.86
C SER A 108 -18.80 4.37 33.01
N THR A 109 -19.49 4.45 31.87
CA THR A 109 -19.72 3.31 30.97
C THR A 109 -18.66 3.13 29.88
N ILE A 110 -17.67 4.03 29.80
CA ILE A 110 -16.63 4.01 28.75
C ILE A 110 -15.48 3.08 29.10
N LYS A 111 -15.02 3.09 30.36
CA LYS A 111 -13.79 2.41 30.74
C LYS A 111 -13.91 0.90 30.48
N GLY A 112 -13.02 0.33 29.66
CA GLY A 112 -13.04 -1.08 29.27
C GLY A 112 -14.14 -1.45 28.28
N SER A 113 -14.76 -0.47 27.61
CA SER A 113 -15.84 -0.72 26.63
C SER A 113 -15.36 -0.82 25.19
N THR A 114 -14.22 -0.21 24.86
CA THR A 114 -13.74 -0.05 23.49
C THR A 114 -12.27 -0.35 23.44
N HIS A 115 -11.91 -1.27 22.55
CA HIS A 115 -10.54 -1.70 22.32
C HIS A 115 -10.23 -1.53 20.83
N VAL A 116 -9.02 -1.09 20.53
CA VAL A 116 -8.50 -1.09 19.15
C VAL A 116 -7.21 -1.88 19.18
N LEU A 117 -7.17 -2.89 18.33
CA LEU A 117 -6.28 -4.02 18.44
C LEU A 117 -5.56 -4.24 17.12
N VAL A 118 -4.30 -4.66 17.19
CA VAL A 118 -3.48 -5.05 16.04
C VAL A 118 -2.92 -6.45 16.27
N SER A 119 -2.89 -7.28 15.24
CA SER A 119 -2.21 -8.58 15.27
C SER A 119 -1.65 -8.93 13.89
N ASP A 120 -0.46 -9.54 13.86
CA ASP A 120 0.13 -10.20 12.69
C ASP A 120 -0.08 -11.72 12.68
N GLN A 121 -0.85 -12.25 13.65
CA GLN A 121 -1.15 -13.69 13.79
C GLN A 121 -2.63 -14.01 13.49
N PHE A 122 -3.45 -13.01 13.21
CA PHE A 122 -4.87 -13.21 12.96
C PHE A 122 -5.12 -13.71 11.53
N ASN A 123 -5.67 -14.92 11.41
CA ASN A 123 -5.86 -15.60 10.12
C ASN A 123 -7.22 -15.29 9.44
N GLY A 124 -7.97 -14.31 9.94
CA GLY A 124 -9.30 -13.99 9.45
C GLY A 124 -10.42 -14.79 10.14
N ILE A 125 -11.66 -14.39 9.85
CA ILE A 125 -12.88 -15.12 10.25
C ILE A 125 -13.41 -15.96 9.07
N ASN A 126 -14.13 -17.03 9.37
CA ASN A 126 -14.80 -17.87 8.38
C ASN A 126 -15.98 -17.16 7.70
N GLY A 127 -16.74 -16.35 8.45
CA GLY A 127 -17.85 -15.56 7.91
C GLY A 127 -19.17 -16.34 7.77
N SER A 128 -19.23 -17.59 8.25
CA SER A 128 -20.45 -18.41 8.21
C SER A 128 -20.72 -19.24 9.47
N ASN A 129 -19.79 -19.23 10.44
CA ASN A 129 -19.89 -19.96 11.70
C ASN A 129 -19.52 -19.05 12.88
N VAL A 130 -20.54 -18.45 13.50
CA VAL A 130 -20.38 -17.43 14.56
C VAL A 130 -19.62 -17.97 15.76
N ASP A 131 -19.90 -19.21 16.18
CA ASP A 131 -19.24 -19.80 17.36
C ASP A 131 -17.74 -20.02 17.12
N GLN A 132 -17.38 -20.45 15.91
CA GLN A 132 -15.99 -20.62 15.51
C GLN A 132 -15.30 -19.27 15.34
N ASP A 133 -15.96 -18.30 14.72
CA ASP A 133 -15.42 -16.96 14.50
C ASP A 133 -15.20 -16.23 15.82
N LYS A 134 -16.13 -16.39 16.78
CA LYS A 134 -15.99 -15.93 18.16
C LYS A 134 -14.72 -16.51 18.80
N GLN A 135 -14.54 -17.82 18.75
CA GLN A 135 -13.34 -18.46 19.30
C GLN A 135 -12.07 -17.98 18.59
N THR A 136 -12.14 -17.70 17.29
CA THR A 136 -11.00 -17.24 16.51
C THR A 136 -10.57 -15.83 16.95
N VAL A 137 -11.51 -14.91 17.15
CA VAL A 137 -11.17 -13.54 17.62
C VAL A 137 -10.76 -13.51 19.08
N GLU A 138 -11.39 -14.31 19.96
CA GLU A 138 -11.11 -14.32 21.41
C GLU A 138 -9.78 -15.00 21.76
N ASN A 139 -9.34 -15.99 20.98
CA ASN A 139 -8.09 -16.70 21.22
C ASN A 139 -6.88 -16.09 20.48
N CYS A 140 -7.09 -15.06 19.66
CA CYS A 140 -6.00 -14.40 18.96
C CYS A 140 -5.17 -13.55 19.92
N GLU A 141 -3.85 -13.57 19.74
CA GLU A 141 -2.95 -12.67 20.43
C GLU A 141 -3.04 -11.27 19.80
N TRP A 142 -3.77 -10.39 20.48
CA TRP A 142 -3.95 -8.99 20.10
C TRP A 142 -3.01 -8.07 20.88
N THR A 143 -2.46 -7.07 20.19
CA THR A 143 -1.81 -5.92 20.82
C THR A 143 -2.80 -4.77 20.93
N GLU A 144 -3.05 -4.31 22.15
CA GLU A 144 -3.84 -3.09 22.40
C GLU A 144 -3.05 -1.85 21.99
N VAL A 145 -3.69 -0.95 21.23
CA VAL A 145 -3.00 0.21 20.64
C VAL A 145 -3.07 1.48 21.52
N PHE A 146 -3.81 1.45 22.63
CA PHE A 146 -3.82 2.52 23.64
C PHE A 146 -4.20 2.02 25.03
N ALA A 147 -3.79 2.74 26.08
CA ALA A 147 -4.25 2.45 27.44
C ALA A 147 -5.70 2.92 27.67
N GLN A 148 -6.53 2.12 28.33
CA GLN A 148 -7.95 2.42 28.55
C GLN A 148 -8.19 3.72 29.34
N GLU A 149 -7.24 4.13 30.18
CA GLU A 149 -7.24 5.38 30.95
C GLU A 149 -7.15 6.63 30.06
N GLU A 150 -6.72 6.47 28.81
CA GLU A 150 -6.58 7.55 27.85
C GLU A 150 -7.86 7.87 27.08
N LEU A 151 -8.88 7.02 27.20
CA LEU A 151 -10.16 7.24 26.52
C LEU A 151 -10.81 8.57 26.95
N PRO A 152 -11.51 9.26 26.04
CA PRO A 152 -12.21 10.50 26.37
C PRO A 152 -13.20 10.34 27.53
N THR A 153 -13.29 11.36 28.38
CA THR A 153 -14.03 11.28 29.65
C THR A 153 -15.33 12.10 29.66
N LYS A 154 -15.64 12.86 28.60
CA LYS A 154 -16.88 13.67 28.52
C LYS A 154 -17.78 13.29 27.33
N PRO A 155 -18.41 12.10 27.37
CA PRO A 155 -19.31 11.65 26.31
C PRO A 155 -20.62 12.45 26.19
N ASN A 156 -20.94 13.32 27.14
CA ASN A 156 -22.22 14.06 27.15
C ASN A 156 -22.24 15.25 26.17
N SER A 157 -21.12 15.57 25.52
CA SER A 157 -21.04 16.65 24.54
C SER A 157 -21.73 16.28 23.22
N THR A 158 -22.48 17.22 22.65
CA THR A 158 -23.11 17.08 21.32
C THR A 158 -22.15 17.46 20.19
N SER A 159 -21.12 18.24 20.51
CA SER A 159 -20.03 18.68 19.62
C SER A 159 -18.73 17.99 19.98
N GLU A 160 -17.84 17.88 19.00
CA GLU A 160 -16.48 17.41 19.25
C GLU A 160 -15.69 18.43 20.06
N THR A 161 -15.05 17.98 21.12
CA THR A 161 -14.18 18.78 21.99
C THR A 161 -12.96 17.94 22.38
N ALA A 162 -11.88 18.58 22.87
CA ALA A 162 -10.69 17.90 23.36
C ALA A 162 -10.94 16.96 24.57
N GLU A 163 -12.11 17.05 25.22
CA GLU A 163 -12.49 16.21 26.36
C GLU A 163 -13.47 15.09 25.99
N SER A 164 -14.21 15.25 24.88
CA SER A 164 -15.12 14.24 24.33
C SER A 164 -14.47 13.37 23.26
N SER A 165 -13.34 13.82 22.71
CA SER A 165 -12.57 13.14 21.67
C SER A 165 -11.07 13.17 21.92
N LYS A 166 -10.34 12.18 21.39
CA LYS A 166 -8.88 12.10 21.46
C LYS A 166 -8.32 11.37 20.23
N THR A 167 -7.22 11.87 19.69
CA THR A 167 -6.41 11.18 18.67
C THR A 167 -5.43 10.22 19.35
N PHE A 168 -5.34 9.01 18.79
CA PHE A 168 -4.43 7.96 19.17
C PHE A 168 -3.50 7.65 18.00
N THR A 169 -2.25 7.36 18.33
CA THR A 169 -1.21 6.98 17.39
C THR A 169 -0.50 5.76 17.95
N PHE A 170 -0.27 4.78 17.09
CA PHE A 170 0.41 3.53 17.45
C PHE A 170 1.49 3.21 16.41
N GLU A 171 2.71 3.01 16.89
CA GLU A 171 3.88 2.68 16.08
C GLU A 171 3.76 1.24 15.55
N LEU A 172 3.87 1.09 14.23
CA LEU A 172 3.75 -0.17 13.51
C LEU A 172 5.08 -0.67 12.94
N SER A 173 6.21 0.00 13.19
CA SER A 173 7.52 -0.41 12.65
C SER A 173 7.93 -1.86 13.01
N SER A 174 7.44 -2.44 14.10
CA SER A 174 7.69 -3.87 14.42
C SER A 174 6.90 -4.87 13.56
N TYR A 175 5.92 -4.38 12.79
CA TYR A 175 5.03 -5.14 11.92
C TYR A 175 5.39 -5.02 10.42
N LEU A 176 6.51 -4.38 10.10
CA LEU A 176 6.93 -4.18 8.71
C LEU A 176 7.13 -5.49 7.95
N ALA A 177 6.77 -5.48 6.67
CA ALA A 177 6.76 -6.63 5.78
C ALA A 177 5.88 -7.80 6.26
N LYS A 178 5.00 -7.55 7.24
CA LYS A 178 3.97 -8.49 7.66
C LYS A 178 2.61 -8.00 7.19
N GLU A 179 1.70 -8.94 7.04
CA GLU A 179 0.28 -8.64 7.00
C GLU A 179 -0.20 -8.46 8.44
N ILE A 180 -0.88 -7.33 8.70
CA ILE A 180 -1.54 -7.08 9.97
C ILE A 180 -3.04 -7.04 9.80
N THR A 181 -3.76 -7.43 10.85
CA THR A 181 -5.19 -7.15 11.00
C THR A 181 -5.38 -6.11 12.08
N ILE A 182 -6.24 -5.13 11.80
CA ILE A 182 -6.76 -4.17 12.77
C ILE A 182 -8.15 -4.61 13.18
N ALA A 183 -8.42 -4.69 14.47
CA ALA A 183 -9.75 -4.96 14.99
C ALA A 183 -10.20 -3.85 15.95
N VAL A 184 -11.49 -3.56 15.93
CA VAL A 184 -12.16 -2.74 16.94
C VAL A 184 -13.13 -3.65 17.68
N HIS A 185 -12.97 -3.78 18.99
CA HIS A 185 -13.91 -4.51 19.84
C HIS A 185 -14.70 -3.53 20.69
N TYR A 186 -16.02 -3.55 20.54
CA TYR A 186 -16.95 -2.77 21.37
C TYR A 186 -17.76 -3.72 22.24
N ASN A 187 -17.50 -3.67 23.54
CA ASN A 187 -18.17 -4.46 24.57
C ASN A 187 -18.32 -3.63 25.85
N PRO A 188 -19.39 -2.82 25.97
CA PRO A 188 -19.67 -2.11 27.21
C PRO A 188 -19.75 -3.08 28.40
N ILE A 189 -18.95 -2.81 29.43
CA ILE A 189 -18.95 -3.63 30.64
C ILE A 189 -19.97 -3.13 31.68
N ASP A 190 -20.27 -1.83 31.70
CA ASP A 190 -21.25 -1.18 32.59
C ASP A 190 -22.42 -0.56 31.79
N ASN A 191 -23.65 -0.88 32.17
CA ASN A 191 -24.90 -0.31 31.63
C ASN A 191 -25.77 0.36 32.72
N SER A 192 -25.20 0.66 33.88
CA SER A 192 -25.86 1.37 34.99
C SER A 192 -26.35 2.77 34.60
N ASN A 193 -25.78 3.32 33.53
CA ASN A 193 -26.14 4.59 32.88
C ASN A 193 -26.23 4.40 31.36
N THR A 194 -26.66 5.46 30.66
CA THR A 194 -26.66 5.48 29.19
C THR A 194 -25.24 5.32 28.66
N MET A 195 -25.03 4.30 27.84
CA MET A 195 -23.78 4.02 27.15
C MET A 195 -23.66 4.95 25.93
N PRO A 196 -22.51 5.59 25.69
CA PRO A 196 -22.37 6.54 24.61
C PRO A 196 -22.32 5.88 23.24
N GLN A 197 -22.71 6.64 22.23
CA GLN A 197 -22.32 6.37 20.84
C GLN A 197 -20.80 6.46 20.73
N LEU A 198 -20.17 5.46 20.10
CA LEU A 198 -18.76 5.46 19.73
C LEU A 198 -18.61 5.91 18.27
N ASN A 199 -17.65 6.81 18.04
CA ASN A 199 -17.17 7.19 16.72
C ASN A 199 -15.67 6.99 16.66
N ILE A 200 -15.21 6.38 15.57
CA ILE A 200 -13.79 6.28 15.20
C ILE A 200 -13.64 7.00 13.87
N MET A 201 -12.80 8.02 13.86
CA MET A 201 -12.64 8.96 12.75
C MET A 201 -11.18 9.02 12.30
N ASP A 202 -10.97 9.44 11.06
CA ASP A 202 -9.66 9.63 10.42
C ASP A 202 -8.70 8.45 10.57
N MET A 203 -9.24 7.24 10.72
CA MET A 203 -8.40 6.07 10.86
C MET A 203 -7.59 5.86 9.58
N ASN A 204 -6.27 5.82 9.72
CA ASN A 204 -5.32 5.64 8.65
C ASN A 204 -4.04 4.95 9.13
N ILE A 205 -3.33 4.35 8.18
CA ILE A 205 -1.93 3.97 8.35
C ILE A 205 -1.10 4.93 7.49
N ASP A 206 -0.21 5.68 8.14
CA ASP A 206 0.78 6.52 7.48
C ASP A 206 2.11 5.78 7.40
N LEU A 207 2.59 5.55 6.18
CA LEU A 207 3.93 5.05 5.92
C LEU A 207 4.74 6.15 5.23
N MET A 208 5.82 6.58 5.88
CA MET A 208 6.76 7.57 5.35
C MET A 208 8.18 6.99 5.40
N PHE A 209 8.93 7.25 4.35
CA PHE A 209 10.31 6.84 4.19
C PHE A 209 11.24 8.03 4.31
N THR A 210 12.49 7.77 4.69
CA THR A 210 13.53 8.80 4.87
C THR A 210 13.85 9.58 3.59
N ASN A 211 13.46 9.04 2.43
CA ASN A 211 13.55 9.70 1.14
C ASN A 211 12.30 10.55 0.82
N GLY A 212 11.43 10.85 1.78
CA GLY A 212 10.23 11.67 1.58
C GLY A 212 9.12 11.02 0.74
N LYS A 213 9.31 9.79 0.24
CA LYS A 213 8.21 9.00 -0.33
C LYS A 213 7.37 8.41 0.80
N GLY A 214 6.10 8.14 0.51
CA GLY A 214 5.21 7.52 1.46
C GLY A 214 3.82 7.30 0.90
N ASN A 215 2.97 6.69 1.69
CA ASN A 215 1.57 6.47 1.37
C ASN A 215 0.74 6.43 2.65
N THR A 216 -0.46 7.00 2.56
CA THR A 216 -1.48 6.90 3.58
C THR A 216 -2.57 5.95 3.10
N VAL A 217 -2.81 4.88 3.84
CA VAL A 217 -3.94 3.97 3.59
C VAL A 217 -5.04 4.33 4.58
N ASN A 218 -6.23 4.68 4.07
CA ASN A 218 -7.34 5.13 4.90
C ASN A 218 -8.26 3.96 5.27
N ALA A 219 -9.04 4.09 6.35
CA ALA A 219 -9.94 3.05 6.83
C ALA A 219 -10.93 2.49 5.80
N LYS A 220 -11.36 3.31 4.82
CA LYS A 220 -12.22 2.85 3.71
C LYS A 220 -11.58 1.73 2.87
N ASP A 221 -10.25 1.66 2.85
CA ASP A 221 -9.46 0.71 2.06
C ASP A 221 -9.02 -0.51 2.93
N PHE A 222 -9.40 -0.56 4.21
CA PHE A 222 -9.06 -1.66 5.13
C PHE A 222 -10.00 -2.86 5.01
N GLY A 223 -11.11 -2.77 4.28
CA GLY A 223 -12.00 -3.92 4.06
C GLY A 223 -12.67 -4.46 5.33
N PHE A 224 -13.09 -3.58 6.24
CA PHE A 224 -13.69 -3.96 7.52
C PHE A 224 -14.95 -4.85 7.38
N SER A 225 -14.98 -5.92 8.16
CA SER A 225 -16.10 -6.87 8.30
C SER A 225 -16.50 -7.00 9.77
N PRO A 226 -17.81 -6.96 10.11
CA PRO A 226 -18.26 -7.05 11.48
C PRO A 226 -18.40 -8.51 11.95
N LEU A 227 -18.33 -8.70 13.27
CA LEU A 227 -18.76 -9.90 13.97
C LEU A 227 -19.58 -9.48 15.19
N ASN A 228 -20.89 -9.33 15.01
CA ASN A 228 -21.86 -8.96 16.04
C ASN A 228 -22.25 -10.22 16.85
N LEU A 229 -21.66 -10.39 18.03
CA LEU A 229 -21.87 -11.56 18.90
C LEU A 229 -23.12 -11.42 19.77
N VAL A 230 -23.39 -10.21 20.26
CA VAL A 230 -24.58 -9.90 21.06
C VAL A 230 -25.26 -8.66 20.48
N TYR A 231 -26.50 -8.82 20.04
CA TYR A 231 -27.36 -7.78 19.51
C TYR A 231 -28.82 -8.02 19.94
N ASP A 232 -29.61 -6.95 20.06
CA ASP A 232 -30.99 -7.03 20.52
C ASP A 232 -31.93 -6.27 19.59
N LEU A 233 -32.65 -7.03 18.74
CA LEU A 233 -33.56 -6.48 17.76
C LEU A 233 -34.81 -5.84 18.39
N THR A 234 -35.10 -6.09 19.67
CA THR A 234 -36.24 -5.45 20.35
C THR A 234 -36.02 -3.96 20.60
N LYS A 235 -34.76 -3.50 20.52
CA LYS A 235 -34.39 -2.07 20.61
C LYS A 235 -34.73 -1.28 19.34
N LEU A 236 -35.13 -1.95 18.25
CA LEU A 236 -35.28 -1.32 16.94
C LEU A 236 -36.64 -0.64 16.78
N ASN A 237 -36.62 0.66 16.50
CA ASN A 237 -37.80 1.40 16.05
C ASN A 237 -38.05 1.17 14.54
N ASP A 238 -39.17 1.67 14.01
CA ASP A 238 -39.56 1.46 12.61
C ASP A 238 -38.54 2.01 11.60
N SER A 239 -37.85 3.09 11.94
CA SER A 239 -36.76 3.63 11.12
C SER A 239 -35.57 2.68 11.08
N HIS A 240 -35.16 2.14 12.23
CA HIS A 240 -34.07 1.16 12.32
C HIS A 240 -34.43 -0.10 11.52
N LYS A 241 -35.64 -0.65 11.69
CA LYS A 241 -36.10 -1.84 10.96
C LYS A 241 -36.04 -1.62 9.46
N LYS A 242 -36.47 -0.45 8.97
CA LYS A 242 -36.39 -0.11 7.54
C LYS A 242 -34.95 -0.18 7.02
N VAL A 243 -33.99 0.37 7.76
CA VAL A 243 -32.58 0.36 7.34
C VAL A 243 -31.98 -1.04 7.43
N LEU A 244 -32.32 -1.81 8.47
CA LEU A 244 -31.90 -3.21 8.61
C LEU A 244 -32.41 -4.07 7.44
N LYS A 245 -33.68 -3.94 7.08
CA LYS A 245 -34.30 -4.60 5.92
C LYS A 245 -33.59 -4.27 4.62
N LYS A 246 -33.21 -3.00 4.43
CA LYS A 246 -32.42 -2.55 3.29
C LYS A 246 -31.03 -3.21 3.28
N ALA A 247 -30.35 -3.29 4.42
CA ALA A 247 -29.04 -3.95 4.55
C ALA A 247 -29.12 -5.46 4.27
N LEU A 248 -30.23 -6.11 4.64
CA LEU A 248 -30.53 -7.50 4.27
C LEU A 248 -30.89 -7.70 2.79
N GLY A 249 -30.94 -6.62 1.99
CA GLY A 249 -31.23 -6.66 0.55
C GLY A 249 -32.71 -6.58 0.19
N ASN A 250 -33.62 -6.37 1.16
CA ASN A 250 -35.06 -6.29 0.90
C ASN A 250 -35.75 -5.27 1.82
N GLU A 251 -35.79 -4.00 1.40
CA GLU A 251 -36.41 -2.89 2.15
C GLU A 251 -37.91 -3.10 2.45
N LYS A 252 -38.62 -3.89 1.64
CA LYS A 252 -40.07 -4.13 1.77
C LYS A 252 -40.42 -5.42 2.54
N MET A 253 -39.43 -6.10 3.11
CA MET A 253 -39.62 -7.29 3.92
C MET A 253 -40.64 -7.04 5.05
N PRO A 254 -41.59 -7.95 5.33
CA PRO A 254 -42.42 -7.92 6.53
C PRO A 254 -41.60 -7.88 7.83
N ASP A 255 -42.13 -7.27 8.91
CA ASP A 255 -41.44 -7.23 10.21
C ASP A 255 -41.21 -8.63 10.81
N GLU A 256 -42.15 -9.55 10.60
CA GLU A 256 -42.06 -10.94 11.07
C GLU A 256 -40.88 -11.72 10.47
N ASP A 257 -40.49 -11.40 9.23
CA ASP A 257 -39.40 -12.09 8.52
C ASP A 257 -38.00 -11.65 9.00
N LEU A 258 -37.90 -10.55 9.75
CA LEU A 258 -36.63 -10.14 10.38
C LEU A 258 -36.07 -11.24 11.31
N ASN A 259 -36.95 -12.01 11.95
CA ASN A 259 -36.55 -13.09 12.86
C ASN A 259 -36.55 -14.47 12.18
N SER A 260 -36.58 -14.53 10.85
CA SER A 260 -36.42 -15.80 10.12
C SER A 260 -35.04 -16.41 10.36
N GLU A 261 -34.95 -17.74 10.32
CA GLU A 261 -33.67 -18.45 10.47
C GLU A 261 -32.61 -17.99 9.45
N GLU A 262 -33.04 -17.61 8.25
CA GLU A 262 -32.14 -17.11 7.21
C GLU A 262 -31.53 -15.76 7.59
N ASN A 263 -32.34 -14.81 8.07
CA ASN A 263 -31.86 -13.48 8.41
C ASN A 263 -31.07 -13.46 9.71
N ILE A 264 -31.43 -14.30 10.69
CA ILE A 264 -30.68 -14.44 11.95
C ILE A 264 -29.22 -14.82 11.68
N LYS A 265 -28.95 -15.68 10.68
CA LYS A 265 -27.58 -16.07 10.31
C LYS A 265 -26.77 -14.94 9.66
N LYS A 266 -27.42 -13.88 9.17
CA LYS A 266 -26.74 -12.76 8.49
C LYS A 266 -26.32 -11.67 9.46
N TYR A 267 -27.07 -11.45 10.55
CA TYR A 267 -26.80 -10.35 11.51
C TYR A 267 -25.39 -10.31 12.09
N PRO A 268 -24.74 -11.45 12.44
CA PRO A 268 -23.37 -11.44 12.92
C PRO A 268 -22.41 -10.74 11.95
N TYR A 269 -22.65 -10.83 10.65
CA TYR A 269 -21.74 -10.32 9.61
C TYR A 269 -22.29 -9.09 8.88
N LEU A 270 -23.36 -8.48 9.41
CA LEU A 270 -24.04 -7.39 8.74
C LEU A 270 -23.52 -6.02 9.20
N LEU A 271 -23.07 -5.21 8.24
CA LEU A 271 -22.89 -3.77 8.41
C LEU A 271 -24.21 -3.07 8.15
N VAL A 272 -24.58 -2.15 9.03
CA VAL A 272 -25.85 -1.44 8.89
C VAL A 272 -25.65 0.05 9.07
N ASP A 273 -26.05 0.79 8.04
CA ASP A 273 -26.00 2.23 8.06
C ASP A 273 -27.10 2.85 8.95
N GLY A 274 -26.89 4.06 9.45
CA GLY A 274 -27.95 4.80 10.16
C GLY A 274 -28.03 4.57 11.69
N GLN A 275 -26.89 4.36 12.35
CA GLN A 275 -26.77 4.34 13.82
C GLN A 275 -27.73 3.35 14.50
N ILE A 276 -27.81 2.14 13.97
CA ILE A 276 -28.63 1.09 14.58
C ILE A 276 -27.95 0.60 15.87
N PRO A 277 -28.68 0.45 16.99
CA PRO A 277 -28.16 -0.16 18.21
C PRO A 277 -27.47 -1.51 17.93
N ASP A 278 -26.29 -1.71 18.52
CA ASP A 278 -25.50 -2.94 18.45
C ASP A 278 -24.89 -3.31 17.07
N PHE A 279 -25.14 -2.52 16.01
CA PHE A 279 -24.55 -2.75 14.67
C PHE A 279 -23.57 -1.66 14.27
N TRP A 280 -22.48 -2.07 13.62
CA TRP A 280 -21.50 -1.15 13.04
C TRP A 280 -22.05 -0.45 11.79
N SER A 281 -21.72 0.84 11.66
CA SER A 281 -21.93 1.63 10.46
C SER A 281 -20.62 2.20 9.95
N THR A 282 -20.41 2.08 8.64
CA THR A 282 -19.28 2.67 7.90
C THR A 282 -19.75 3.74 6.90
N THR A 283 -20.94 4.31 7.14
CA THR A 283 -21.74 5.24 6.30
C THR A 283 -20.98 6.34 5.55
N THR A 284 -19.81 6.76 6.02
CA THR A 284 -18.97 7.76 5.35
C THR A 284 -17.53 7.27 5.32
N PRO A 285 -16.75 7.56 4.25
CA PRO A 285 -15.41 7.00 4.07
C PRO A 285 -14.40 7.38 5.17
N THR A 286 -14.77 8.25 6.11
CA THR A 286 -13.93 8.78 7.20
C THR A 286 -14.46 8.48 8.60
N ARG A 287 -15.60 7.78 8.76
CA ARG A 287 -16.21 7.54 10.09
C ARG A 287 -16.80 6.14 10.22
N ILE A 288 -16.26 5.41 11.18
CA ILE A 288 -16.79 4.17 11.72
C ILE A 288 -17.57 4.53 12.99
N GLN A 289 -18.78 4.00 13.17
CA GLN A 289 -19.58 4.31 14.34
C GLN A 289 -20.45 3.14 14.77
N ILE A 290 -20.74 3.09 16.08
CA ILE A 290 -21.75 2.23 16.67
C ILE A 290 -22.59 3.04 17.65
N ALA A 291 -23.90 2.80 17.65
CA ALA A 291 -24.81 3.46 18.57
C ALA A 291 -24.61 2.94 19.99
N GLY A 292 -24.75 3.84 20.96
CA GLY A 292 -24.81 3.46 22.36
C GLY A 292 -26.18 2.87 22.72
N GLY A 293 -26.34 2.51 23.99
CA GLY A 293 -27.58 1.96 24.52
C GLY A 293 -28.09 2.73 25.73
N SER A 294 -29.41 2.72 25.91
CA SER A 294 -30.04 3.29 27.10
C SER A 294 -29.61 2.56 28.37
N LYS A 295 -29.75 3.22 29.51
CA LYS A 295 -29.53 2.61 30.83
C LYS A 295 -30.27 1.27 30.96
N GLY A 296 -29.54 0.24 31.38
CA GLY A 296 -30.06 -1.10 31.69
C GLY A 296 -30.38 -1.98 30.49
N THR A 297 -30.16 -1.52 29.25
CA THR A 297 -30.37 -2.37 28.06
C THR A 297 -29.28 -3.42 27.92
N THR A 298 -29.56 -4.48 27.16
CA THR A 298 -28.58 -5.49 26.73
C THR A 298 -27.33 -4.81 26.18
N LYS A 299 -26.16 -5.27 26.58
CA LYS A 299 -24.87 -4.71 26.16
C LYS A 299 -24.47 -5.39 24.86
N ALA A 300 -24.05 -4.61 23.88
CA ALA A 300 -23.49 -5.16 22.66
C ALA A 300 -22.17 -5.88 22.98
N ASP A 301 -21.86 -6.89 22.20
CA ASP A 301 -20.52 -7.48 22.11
C ASP A 301 -20.27 -7.67 20.62
N THR A 302 -19.41 -6.84 20.06
CA THR A 302 -19.22 -6.82 18.61
C THR A 302 -17.82 -6.40 18.22
N TRP A 303 -17.32 -7.03 17.17
CA TRP A 303 -16.03 -6.76 16.57
C TRP A 303 -16.21 -6.14 15.19
N LEU A 304 -15.26 -5.30 14.80
CA LEU A 304 -15.09 -4.83 13.43
C LEU A 304 -13.64 -5.10 13.04
N ILE A 305 -13.44 -5.94 12.03
CA ILE A 305 -12.16 -6.58 11.75
C ILE A 305 -11.75 -6.25 10.31
N SER A 306 -10.55 -5.70 10.11
CA SER A 306 -10.04 -5.37 8.78
C SER A 306 -9.74 -6.64 7.99
N ALA A 307 -9.66 -6.51 6.66
CA ALA A 307 -8.87 -7.44 5.87
C ALA A 307 -7.38 -7.35 6.26
N PRO A 308 -6.56 -8.36 5.96
CA PRO A 308 -5.11 -8.26 6.12
C PRO A 308 -4.55 -7.06 5.35
N VAL A 309 -3.79 -6.21 6.03
CA VAL A 309 -3.11 -5.05 5.46
C VAL A 309 -1.62 -5.34 5.43
N LEU A 310 -1.06 -5.43 4.22
CA LEU A 310 0.38 -5.60 4.03
C LEU A 310 1.10 -4.26 4.25
N LEU A 311 2.03 -4.21 5.19
CA LEU A 311 2.85 -3.03 5.46
C LEU A 311 4.16 -3.09 4.67
N GLY A 312 4.57 -1.98 4.06
CA GLY A 312 5.96 -1.81 3.58
C GLY A 312 6.24 -2.15 2.11
N THR A 313 5.23 -2.35 1.25
CA THR A 313 5.47 -2.47 -0.19
C THR A 313 5.97 -1.14 -0.77
N CYS A 314 7.12 -1.13 -1.42
CA CYS A 314 7.62 0.04 -2.15
C CYS A 314 7.72 -0.22 -3.64
N TYR A 315 7.61 0.86 -4.41
CA TYR A 315 7.96 0.83 -5.82
C TYR A 315 9.47 0.94 -6.00
N PRO A 316 10.05 0.17 -6.94
CA PRO A 316 11.44 0.37 -7.35
C PRO A 316 11.66 1.79 -7.87
N ASP A 317 12.87 2.31 -7.66
CA ASP A 317 13.23 3.62 -8.18
C ASP A 317 13.34 3.59 -9.71
N ALA A 318 12.89 4.66 -10.35
CA ALA A 318 12.72 4.71 -11.79
C ALA A 318 13.87 5.47 -12.45
N GLY A 319 14.43 4.89 -13.50
CA GLY A 319 15.32 5.62 -14.40
C GLY A 319 14.55 6.33 -15.51
N GLN A 320 15.06 7.44 -15.99
CA GLN A 320 14.56 8.11 -17.19
C GLN A 320 15.21 7.47 -18.43
N SER A 321 14.40 6.96 -19.35
CA SER A 321 14.92 6.55 -20.67
C SER A 321 15.32 7.79 -21.46
N ILE A 322 16.61 7.95 -21.76
CA ILE A 322 17.15 9.12 -22.48
C ILE A 322 17.55 8.82 -23.92
N LYS A 323 17.74 7.54 -24.29
CA LYS A 323 18.00 7.08 -25.67
C LYS A 323 17.22 5.79 -25.99
N ASN A 324 16.78 5.65 -27.23
CA ASN A 324 16.30 4.41 -27.84
C ASN A 324 16.90 4.22 -29.26
N ILE A 325 16.65 3.06 -29.88
CA ILE A 325 17.20 2.66 -31.20
C ILE A 325 16.92 3.62 -32.35
N SER A 326 15.90 4.47 -32.24
CA SER A 326 15.52 5.44 -33.29
C SER A 326 16.24 6.78 -33.15
N GLN A 327 17.08 6.96 -32.13
CA GLN A 327 17.69 8.23 -31.78
C GLN A 327 19.21 8.09 -31.60
N THR A 328 19.94 9.05 -32.13
CA THR A 328 21.34 9.28 -31.72
C THR A 328 21.34 10.28 -30.57
N LEU A 329 22.05 9.97 -29.49
CA LEU A 329 22.18 10.85 -28.33
C LEU A 329 23.67 11.02 -28.04
N GLU A 330 24.21 12.20 -28.36
CA GLU A 330 25.62 12.53 -28.09
C GLU A 330 25.79 13.23 -26.74
N ILE A 331 24.78 13.99 -26.32
CA ILE A 331 24.78 14.74 -25.07
C ILE A 331 23.43 14.65 -24.36
N TYR A 332 23.44 14.75 -23.03
CA TYR A 332 22.26 14.85 -22.19
C TYR A 332 22.55 15.79 -21.03
N SER A 333 21.60 16.66 -20.69
CA SER A 333 21.76 17.64 -19.60
C SER A 333 20.76 17.36 -18.49
N HIS A 334 21.22 17.43 -17.24
CA HIS A 334 20.38 17.36 -16.04
C HIS A 334 20.77 18.48 -15.07
N THR A 335 19.78 19.11 -14.43
CA THR A 335 19.99 20.16 -13.44
C THR A 335 19.59 19.65 -12.06
N TYR A 336 20.48 19.81 -11.09
CA TYR A 336 20.20 19.51 -9.69
C TYR A 336 19.80 20.79 -8.97
N GLU A 337 18.57 20.81 -8.44
CA GLU A 337 18.00 21.98 -7.77
C GLU A 337 18.32 22.03 -6.27
N GLU A 338 18.90 20.97 -5.70
CA GLU A 338 19.30 20.94 -4.30
C GLU A 338 20.79 20.65 -4.13
N ALA A 339 21.40 21.29 -3.13
CA ALA A 339 22.79 21.03 -2.77
C ALA A 339 22.91 19.66 -2.09
N GLY A 340 23.97 18.92 -2.40
CA GLY A 340 24.11 17.55 -1.92
C GLY A 340 25.08 16.72 -2.74
N THR A 341 25.25 15.46 -2.35
CA THR A 341 26.04 14.48 -3.11
C THR A 341 25.13 13.39 -3.66
N TYR A 342 25.13 13.23 -4.98
CA TYR A 342 24.31 12.27 -5.71
C TYR A 342 25.18 11.28 -6.47
N THR A 343 24.62 10.11 -6.83
CA THR A 343 25.26 9.14 -7.72
C THR A 343 24.48 9.07 -9.03
N ALA A 344 24.92 9.84 -10.02
CA ALA A 344 24.37 9.79 -11.37
C ALA A 344 24.78 8.48 -12.03
N THR A 345 23.80 7.67 -12.46
CA THR A 345 24.05 6.36 -13.07
C THR A 345 23.45 6.29 -14.47
N PHE A 346 24.27 5.90 -15.44
CA PHE A 346 23.87 5.65 -16.81
C PHE A 346 23.94 4.16 -17.08
N VAL A 347 22.83 3.63 -17.57
CA VAL A 347 22.64 2.21 -17.85
C VAL A 347 22.43 2.07 -19.34
N ALA A 348 23.43 1.53 -20.03
CA ALA A 348 23.40 1.25 -21.45
C ALA A 348 23.22 -0.24 -21.72
N ASN A 349 22.48 -0.58 -22.78
CA ASN A 349 22.36 -1.95 -23.24
C ASN A 349 22.07 -2.01 -24.75
N ASN A 350 22.67 -2.98 -25.42
CA ASN A 350 22.37 -3.38 -26.80
C ASN A 350 21.62 -4.70 -26.74
N ALA A 351 20.42 -4.74 -27.32
CA ALA A 351 19.61 -5.95 -27.30
C ALA A 351 18.84 -6.08 -28.61
N ASN A 352 18.97 -7.24 -29.26
CA ASN A 352 18.14 -7.63 -30.39
C ASN A 352 17.41 -8.95 -30.07
N TYR A 353 16.59 -9.44 -31.01
CA TYR A 353 15.75 -10.62 -30.82
C TYR A 353 16.53 -11.95 -30.67
N VAL A 354 17.85 -11.97 -30.92
CA VAL A 354 18.72 -13.17 -30.89
C VAL A 354 19.88 -13.01 -29.90
N HIS A 355 20.27 -11.79 -29.55
CA HIS A 355 21.48 -11.49 -28.80
C HIS A 355 21.26 -10.36 -27.79
N GLN A 356 21.68 -10.58 -26.54
CA GLN A 356 21.84 -9.55 -25.53
C GLN A 356 23.33 -9.18 -25.50
N GLY A 357 23.69 -8.00 -26.00
CA GLY A 357 25.07 -7.49 -26.02
C GLY A 357 25.55 -7.00 -24.65
N GLY A 358 24.99 -7.53 -23.56
CA GLY A 358 25.30 -7.12 -22.19
C GLY A 358 24.71 -5.77 -21.76
N GLN A 359 24.91 -5.44 -20.48
CA GLN A 359 24.55 -4.16 -19.86
C GLN A 359 25.83 -3.49 -19.37
N VAL A 360 25.99 -2.20 -19.70
CA VAL A 360 27.06 -1.35 -19.19
C VAL A 360 26.47 -0.33 -18.22
N VAL A 361 27.03 -0.27 -17.01
CA VAL A 361 26.70 0.72 -16.00
C VAL A 361 27.88 1.67 -15.85
N ARG A 362 27.61 2.97 -15.84
CA ARG A 362 28.57 4.04 -15.57
C ARG A 362 28.02 4.95 -14.49
N GLU A 363 28.80 5.16 -13.43
CA GLU A 363 28.41 5.96 -12.28
C GLU A 363 29.35 7.17 -12.15
N LEU A 364 28.77 8.33 -11.87
CA LEU A 364 29.50 9.57 -11.57
C LEU A 364 29.01 10.11 -10.22
N THR A 365 29.93 10.56 -9.38
CA THR A 365 29.59 11.28 -8.16
C THR A 365 29.30 12.74 -8.50
N ILE A 366 28.10 13.23 -8.20
CA ILE A 366 27.73 14.62 -8.43
C ILE A 366 27.71 15.34 -7.08
N ASN A 367 28.63 16.28 -6.90
CA ASN A 367 28.70 17.16 -5.73
C ASN A 367 28.11 18.53 -6.09
N VAL A 368 26.90 18.79 -5.63
CA VAL A 368 26.18 20.04 -5.88
C VAL A 368 26.46 21.00 -4.73
N VAL A 369 27.10 22.11 -5.03
CA VAL A 369 27.44 23.18 -4.09
C VAL A 369 26.52 24.39 -4.29
N GLU A 370 26.43 25.27 -3.30
CA GLU A 370 25.65 26.52 -3.38
C GLU A 370 26.03 27.43 -4.56
#